data_AF-A0A947S0E2-F1
#
_entry.id   AF-A0A947S0E2-F1
#
_cell.length_a   1.000
_cell.length_b   1.000
_cell.length_c   1.000
_cell.angle_alpha   90.00
_cell.angle_beta   90.00
_cell.angle_gamma   90.00
#
_symmetry.space_group_name_H-M   'P 1'
#
loop_
_entity.id
_entity.type
_entity.pdbx_description
1 polymer ?
#
loop_
_entity_poly.entity_id
_entity_poly.type
_entity_poly.pdbx_seq_one_letter_code
_entity_poly.pdbx_strand_id
1 'polypeptide(L)'
;MAERNPEEWSADVLSFFVPSQIQTIGTFFQNLTKHFIGNASENNNYIGYGALFFAGVAVWKYRKKMLVRFLAGATIIFGILALGPHVHFAGAISIIPLPYILLYKHIPGFSLTGVPTRFTALVIFCISILAAIGLTYLLKRSKNIRKRLILMTIVSTFLVLELAAFPFTVTHYPVSSFYYDLAKEPGDFAIIDLHENYTKPLYFQTIHGKKMVDGYISRKTTMSQAFLNATPVIAELTGKKEITVSTPDAFIAQEILRDMDVKYVVLENGMDAEIVETFGLKRVYEDELVWVYEVD
;
A
#
# COMPACT_ATOMS: atom_id res chain seq x y z
N MET A 1 17.14 7.93 -3.17
CA MET A 1 16.52 6.74 -2.56
C MET A 1 15.34 7.24 -1.75
N ALA A 2 14.10 7.06 -2.21
CA ALA A 2 12.96 7.53 -1.44
C ALA A 2 12.71 6.52 -0.30
N GLU A 3 13.40 6.71 0.84
CA GLU A 3 12.94 6.16 2.10
C GLU A 3 11.50 6.61 2.29
N ARG A 4 10.58 5.67 2.50
CA ARG A 4 9.20 6.03 2.87
C ARG A 4 9.30 6.79 4.19
N ASN A 5 8.69 7.97 4.24
CA ASN A 5 8.67 8.80 5.43
C ASN A 5 7.91 8.06 6.55
N PRO A 6 8.58 7.60 7.61
CA PRO A 6 7.91 6.79 8.64
C PRO A 6 6.77 7.54 9.33
N GLU A 7 6.78 8.88 9.34
CA GLU A 7 5.66 9.67 9.89
C GLU A 7 4.39 9.50 9.06
N GLU A 8 4.48 9.46 7.73
CA GLU A 8 3.31 9.29 6.85
C GLU A 8 2.70 7.89 6.91
N TRP A 9 3.48 6.90 7.34
CA TRP A 9 3.10 5.48 7.33
C TRP A 9 2.98 4.88 8.74
N SER A 10 2.72 5.74 9.72
CA SER A 10 2.49 5.39 11.13
C SER A 10 1.02 5.10 11.42
N ALA A 11 0.75 4.16 12.33
CA ALA A 11 -0.61 3.89 12.78
C ALA A 11 -1.12 5.03 13.66
N ASP A 12 -2.37 5.47 13.43
CA ASP A 12 -3.09 6.31 14.39
C ASP A 12 -3.51 5.48 15.61
N VAL A 13 -3.41 6.01 16.82
CA VAL A 13 -3.85 5.33 18.05
C VAL A 13 -5.31 4.88 17.94
N LEU A 14 -6.17 5.70 17.32
CA LEU A 14 -7.58 5.37 17.15
C LEU A 14 -7.79 4.25 16.13
N SER A 15 -6.88 4.06 15.17
CA SER A 15 -7.00 3.03 14.14
C SER A 15 -7.02 1.60 14.69
N PHE A 16 -6.48 1.36 15.89
CA PHE A 16 -6.57 0.06 16.59
C PHE A 16 -7.99 -0.27 17.08
N PHE A 17 -8.80 0.76 17.35
CA PHE A 17 -10.09 0.65 18.03
C PHE A 17 -11.27 1.11 17.19
N VAL A 18 -11.02 1.82 16.09
CA VAL A 18 -12.04 2.31 15.17
C VAL A 18 -12.00 1.46 13.90
N PRO A 19 -13.13 0.84 13.50
CA PRO A 19 -13.20 0.09 12.25
C PRO A 19 -12.75 0.94 11.06
N SER A 20 -11.85 0.40 10.24
CA SER A 20 -11.32 1.09 9.07
C SER A 20 -12.37 1.14 7.96
N GLN A 21 -12.13 1.96 6.95
CA GLN A 21 -13.01 2.10 5.78
C GLN A 21 -13.19 0.79 4.98
N ILE A 22 -12.34 -0.21 5.21
CA ILE A 22 -12.41 -1.51 4.53
C ILE A 22 -13.48 -2.42 5.17
N GLN A 23 -13.73 -2.32 6.47
CA GLN A 23 -14.78 -3.11 7.12
C GLN A 23 -16.17 -2.54 6.84
N THR A 24 -17.18 -3.41 6.76
CA THR A 24 -18.59 -3.02 6.57
C THR A 24 -19.04 -1.99 7.60
N ILE A 25 -18.73 -2.24 8.88
CA ILE A 25 -19.05 -1.34 9.99
C ILE A 25 -18.19 -0.06 10.02
N GLY A 26 -17.11 -0.01 9.22
CA GLY A 26 -16.26 1.18 9.06
C GLY A 26 -16.95 2.36 8.39
N THR A 27 -18.02 2.09 7.63
CA THR A 27 -18.85 3.12 7.00
C THR A 27 -19.38 4.15 8.01
N PHE A 28 -19.72 3.72 9.22
CA PHE A 28 -20.16 4.60 10.31
C PHE A 28 -19.05 5.55 10.84
N PHE A 29 -17.78 5.22 10.60
CA PHE A 29 -16.62 5.94 11.12
C PHE A 29 -15.82 6.66 10.03
N GLN A 30 -16.32 6.73 8.80
CA GLN A 30 -15.64 7.36 7.66
C GLN A 30 -15.25 8.82 7.95
N ASN A 31 -16.11 9.57 8.64
CA ASN A 31 -15.82 10.96 8.99
C ASN A 31 -14.61 11.13 9.90
N LEU A 32 -14.29 10.13 10.72
CA LEU A 32 -13.10 10.16 11.56
C LEU A 32 -11.90 9.62 10.78
N THR A 33 -12.04 8.44 10.20
CA THR A 33 -10.93 7.71 9.54
C THR A 33 -10.38 8.42 8.32
N LYS A 34 -11.16 9.27 7.63
CA LYS A 34 -10.68 10.09 6.50
C LYS A 34 -9.59 11.10 6.88
N HIS A 35 -9.46 11.44 8.16
CA HIS A 35 -8.43 12.35 8.65
C HIS A 35 -7.13 11.62 9.02
N PHE A 36 -7.13 10.29 9.07
CA PHE A 36 -5.92 9.54 9.39
C PHE A 36 -4.90 9.71 8.26
N ILE A 37 -3.65 9.97 8.65
CA ILE A 37 -2.54 10.19 7.71
C ILE A 37 -2.16 8.87 7.04
N GLY A 38 -1.88 8.91 5.74
CA GLY A 38 -1.54 7.73 4.93
C GLY A 38 -2.71 7.28 4.05
N ASN A 39 -2.66 6.06 3.53
CA ASN A 39 -3.72 5.52 2.68
C ASN A 39 -4.64 4.55 3.44
N ALA A 40 -5.84 4.32 2.89
CA ALA A 40 -6.84 3.44 3.52
C ALA A 40 -6.33 2.00 3.72
N SER A 41 -5.47 1.50 2.83
CA SER A 41 -4.91 0.15 2.91
C SER A 41 -3.93 -0.03 4.07
N GLU A 42 -3.09 0.95 4.35
CA GLU A 42 -2.06 0.90 5.40
C GLU A 42 -2.59 1.37 6.76
N ASN A 43 -3.74 2.05 6.79
CA ASN A 43 -4.48 2.43 8.01
C ASN A 43 -5.53 1.38 8.48
N ASN A 44 -5.50 0.17 7.91
CA ASN A 44 -6.39 -0.92 8.33
C ASN A 44 -5.85 -1.66 9.57
N ASN A 45 -5.88 -0.99 10.71
CA ASN A 45 -5.29 -1.50 11.96
C ASN A 45 -6.33 -2.01 12.98
N TYR A 46 -7.61 -2.02 12.61
CA TYR A 46 -8.69 -2.34 13.53
C TYR A 46 -8.57 -3.77 14.07
N ILE A 47 -8.48 -3.90 15.40
CA ILE A 47 -8.22 -5.18 16.07
C ILE A 47 -9.50 -6.03 16.21
N GLY A 48 -10.67 -5.39 16.29
CA GLY A 48 -11.93 -6.03 16.65
C GLY A 48 -12.20 -5.99 18.15
N TYR A 49 -13.38 -5.51 18.53
CA TYR A 49 -13.83 -5.47 19.92
C TYR A 49 -14.00 -6.88 20.50
N GLY A 50 -14.46 -7.84 19.70
CA GLY A 50 -14.55 -9.24 20.12
C GLY A 50 -13.17 -9.82 20.48
N ALA A 51 -12.17 -9.60 19.63
CA ALA A 51 -10.81 -10.05 19.87
C ALA A 51 -10.20 -9.39 21.13
N LEU A 52 -10.37 -8.08 21.27
CA LEU A 52 -9.93 -7.32 22.47
C LEU A 52 -10.59 -7.84 23.74
N PHE A 53 -11.90 -8.11 23.72
CA PHE A 53 -12.63 -8.65 24.86
C PHE A 53 -12.05 -9.99 25.31
N PHE A 54 -11.89 -10.96 24.40
CA PHE A 54 -11.35 -12.27 24.77
C PHE A 54 -9.88 -12.19 25.19
N ALA A 55 -9.08 -11.35 24.54
CA ALA A 55 -7.71 -11.11 24.95
C ALA A 55 -7.64 -10.54 26.37
N GLY A 56 -8.52 -9.59 26.71
CA GLY A 56 -8.67 -9.05 28.05
C GLY A 56 -9.03 -10.12 29.09
N VAL A 57 -9.94 -11.04 28.75
CA VAL A 57 -10.27 -12.20 29.62
C VAL A 57 -9.04 -13.08 29.88
N ALA A 58 -8.24 -13.35 28.85
CA ALA A 58 -7.01 -14.14 29.00
C ALA A 58 -5.99 -13.44 29.90
N VAL A 59 -5.73 -12.15 29.66
CA VAL A 59 -4.81 -11.35 30.47
C VAL A 59 -5.30 -11.30 31.92
N TRP A 60 -6.57 -10.99 32.17
CA TRP A 60 -7.10 -10.90 33.53
C TRP A 60 -7.01 -12.23 34.27
N LYS A 61 -7.43 -13.33 33.65
CA LYS A 61 -7.51 -14.64 34.31
C LYS A 61 -6.15 -15.33 34.46
N TYR A 62 -5.27 -15.14 33.47
CA TYR A 62 -3.99 -15.84 33.38
C TYR A 62 -2.77 -14.91 33.45
N ARG A 63 -2.91 -13.70 34.01
CA ARG A 63 -1.81 -12.71 34.21
C ARG A 63 -0.53 -13.25 34.85
N LYS A 64 -0.59 -14.36 35.58
CA LYS A 64 0.59 -15.00 36.20
C LYS A 64 1.33 -15.96 35.26
N LYS A 65 0.70 -16.41 34.17
CA LYS A 65 1.33 -17.31 33.20
C LYS A 65 2.34 -16.53 32.35
N MET A 66 3.56 -17.07 32.23
CA MET A 66 4.63 -16.47 31.44
C MET A 66 4.21 -16.16 30.01
N LEU A 67 3.60 -17.13 29.31
CA LEU A 67 3.12 -16.96 27.93
C LEU A 67 2.17 -15.76 27.77
N VAL A 68 1.21 -15.60 28.68
CA VAL A 68 0.22 -14.52 28.60
C VAL A 68 0.87 -13.16 28.87
N ARG A 69 1.81 -13.10 29.82
CA ARG A 69 2.59 -11.88 30.07
C ARG A 69 3.47 -11.51 28.88
N PHE A 70 4.13 -12.51 28.29
CA PHE A 70 4.96 -12.32 27.11
C PHE A 70 4.14 -11.79 25.94
N LEU A 71 3.01 -12.42 25.62
CA LEU A 71 2.12 -11.97 24.54
C LEU A 71 1.56 -10.58 24.79
N ALA A 72 1.09 -10.28 26.01
CA ALA A 72 0.59 -8.94 26.35
C ALA A 72 1.70 -7.88 26.26
N GLY A 73 2.91 -8.18 26.73
CA GLY A 73 4.07 -7.30 26.58
C GLY A 73 4.44 -7.08 25.12
N ALA A 74 4.47 -8.15 24.31
CA ALA A 74 4.73 -8.09 22.89
C ALA A 74 3.68 -7.26 22.14
N THR A 75 2.38 -7.43 22.45
CA THR A 75 1.29 -6.59 21.93
C THR A 75 1.54 -5.11 22.20
N ILE A 76 1.95 -4.75 23.43
CA ILE A 76 2.24 -3.35 23.78
C ILE A 76 3.47 -2.84 23.03
N ILE A 77 4.57 -3.61 23.01
CA ILE A 77 5.81 -3.22 22.33
C ILE A 77 5.57 -3.01 20.83
N PHE A 78 4.96 -3.98 20.16
CA PHE A 78 4.65 -3.85 18.72
C PHE A 78 3.61 -2.78 18.44
N GLY A 79 2.65 -2.56 19.36
CA GLY A 79 1.71 -1.44 19.25
C GLY A 79 2.41 -0.09 19.29
N ILE A 80 3.37 0.10 20.22
CA ILE A 80 4.19 1.31 20.30
C ILE A 80 5.05 1.48 19.04
N LEU A 81 5.62 0.39 18.51
CA LEU A 81 6.39 0.46 17.27
C LEU A 81 5.51 0.76 16.05
N ALA A 82 4.26 0.31 16.04
CA ALA A 82 3.30 0.56 14.97
C ALA A 82 2.88 2.04 14.89
N LEU A 83 2.85 2.74 16.03
CA LEU A 83 2.65 4.19 16.08
C LEU A 83 3.80 4.99 15.43
N GLY A 84 4.95 4.35 15.17
CA GLY A 84 6.07 4.98 14.48
C GLY A 84 6.81 6.03 15.32
N PRO A 85 7.45 7.03 14.68
CA PRO A 85 8.33 7.99 15.36
C PRO A 85 7.64 8.87 16.40
N HIS A 86 6.40 9.27 16.12
CA HIS A 86 5.61 10.20 16.91
C HIS A 86 4.20 9.64 17.11
N VAL A 87 3.49 10.05 18.15
CA VAL A 87 2.12 9.59 18.37
C VAL A 87 1.17 10.26 17.39
N HIS A 88 0.43 9.47 16.61
CA HIS A 88 -0.67 9.94 15.77
C HIS A 88 -2.00 9.77 16.51
N PHE A 89 -2.80 10.82 16.58
CA PHE A 89 -4.11 10.78 17.23
C PHE A 89 -5.15 11.57 16.43
N ALA A 90 -6.19 10.88 15.96
CA ALA A 90 -7.26 11.47 15.16
C ALA A 90 -6.78 12.26 13.93
N GLY A 91 -5.67 11.83 13.32
CA GLY A 91 -5.05 12.51 12.18
C GLY A 91 -4.04 13.59 12.52
N ALA A 92 -3.85 13.93 13.81
CA ALA A 92 -2.85 14.88 14.26
C ALA A 92 -1.58 14.19 14.74
N ILE A 93 -0.42 14.73 14.36
CA ILE A 93 0.89 14.26 14.82
C ILE A 93 1.25 14.99 16.12
N SER A 94 1.58 14.23 17.16
CA SER A 94 2.07 14.76 18.44
C SER A 94 3.57 15.00 18.39
N ILE A 95 4.07 15.88 19.26
CA ILE A 95 5.51 16.14 19.45
C ILE A 95 6.17 15.03 20.30
N ILE A 96 5.38 14.14 20.91
CA ILE A 96 5.89 13.10 21.81
C ILE A 96 6.71 12.07 21.01
N PRO A 97 8.03 11.98 21.23
CA PRO A 97 8.88 11.02 20.53
C PRO A 97 8.67 9.60 21.07
N LEU A 98 8.67 8.62 20.17
CA LEU A 98 8.50 7.20 20.48
C LEU A 98 9.78 6.38 20.23
N PRO A 99 9.89 5.18 20.83
CA PRO A 99 11.08 4.32 20.69
C PRO A 99 11.46 3.95 19.25
N TYR A 100 10.51 4.01 18.30
CA TYR A 100 10.78 3.76 16.89
C TYR A 100 11.91 4.65 16.35
N ILE A 101 12.02 5.91 16.82
CA ILE A 101 13.09 6.84 16.42
C ILE A 101 14.48 6.24 16.65
N LEU A 102 14.66 5.54 17.78
CA LEU A 102 15.94 4.93 18.12
C LEU A 102 16.29 3.79 17.15
N LEU A 103 15.30 2.95 16.82
CA LEU A 103 15.49 1.87 15.86
C LEU A 103 15.80 2.43 14.47
N TYR A 104 15.06 3.45 14.05
CA TYR A 104 15.24 4.13 12.75
C TYR A 104 16.65 4.73 12.61
N LYS A 105 17.16 5.38 13.66
CA LYS A 105 18.45 6.08 13.62
C LYS A 105 19.66 5.18 13.84
N HIS A 106 19.53 4.14 14.68
CA HIS A 106 20.70 3.40 15.16
C HIS A 106 20.82 1.97 14.63
N ILE A 107 19.75 1.39 14.06
CA ILE A 107 19.81 0.03 13.51
C ILE A 107 20.04 0.11 11.99
N PRO A 108 21.22 -0.33 11.50
CA PRO A 108 21.49 -0.32 10.07
C PRO A 108 20.43 -1.10 9.29
N GLY A 109 19.92 -0.48 8.22
CA GLY A 109 18.90 -1.08 7.36
C GLY A 109 17.47 -1.04 7.91
N PHE A 110 17.23 -0.59 9.16
CA PHE A 110 15.88 -0.47 9.69
C PHE A 110 15.08 0.65 9.02
N SER A 111 15.76 1.72 8.60
CA SER A 111 15.16 2.82 7.82
C SER A 111 14.56 2.34 6.49
N LEU A 112 15.03 1.20 5.97
CA LEU A 112 14.49 0.56 4.76
C LEU A 112 13.09 -0.02 4.94
N THR A 113 12.60 -0.17 6.18
CA THR A 113 11.25 -0.68 6.45
C THR A 113 10.20 0.39 6.17
N GLY A 114 10.46 1.64 6.59
CA GLY A 114 9.75 2.87 6.22
C GLY A 114 8.24 2.93 6.47
N VAL A 115 7.63 1.88 7.02
CA VAL A 115 6.18 1.74 7.18
C VAL A 115 5.87 1.16 8.57
N PRO A 116 5.95 1.98 9.63
CA PRO A 116 5.75 1.51 11.01
C PRO A 116 4.43 0.77 11.24
N THR A 117 3.32 1.20 10.63
CA THR A 117 1.97 0.62 10.81
C THR A 117 1.95 -0.91 10.61
N ARG A 118 2.89 -1.48 9.85
CA ARG A 118 2.99 -2.93 9.61
C ARG A 118 3.31 -3.76 10.85
N PHE A 119 3.85 -3.16 11.92
CA PHE A 119 3.98 -3.82 13.21
C PHE A 119 2.61 -4.21 13.81
N THR A 120 1.51 -3.61 13.36
CA THR A 120 0.15 -4.02 13.72
C THR A 120 -0.14 -5.48 13.38
N ALA A 121 0.50 -6.06 12.35
CA ALA A 121 0.35 -7.49 12.05
C ALA A 121 0.79 -8.38 13.24
N LEU A 122 1.87 -7.99 13.94
CA LEU A 122 2.35 -8.70 15.13
C LEU A 122 1.46 -8.44 16.36
N VAL A 123 0.88 -7.25 16.46
CA VAL A 123 -0.15 -6.91 17.46
C VAL A 123 -1.36 -7.84 17.30
N ILE A 124 -1.92 -7.92 16.09
CA ILE A 124 -3.06 -8.79 15.75
C ILE A 124 -2.72 -10.25 16.00
N PHE A 125 -1.52 -10.70 15.64
CA PHE A 125 -1.08 -12.07 15.91
C PHE A 125 -1.08 -12.38 17.42
N CYS A 126 -0.47 -11.52 18.23
CA CYS A 126 -0.41 -11.72 19.68
C CYS A 126 -1.81 -11.66 20.33
N ILE A 127 -2.65 -10.73 19.89
CA ILE A 127 -4.04 -10.60 20.36
C ILE A 127 -4.88 -11.81 19.96
N SER A 128 -4.69 -12.37 18.76
CA SER A 128 -5.40 -13.57 18.30
C SER A 128 -5.12 -14.78 19.21
N ILE A 129 -3.87 -14.97 19.61
CA ILE A 129 -3.50 -16.04 20.55
C ILE A 129 -4.12 -15.78 21.94
N LEU A 130 -4.04 -14.55 22.45
CA LEU A 130 -4.68 -14.17 23.71
C LEU A 130 -6.20 -14.38 23.66
N ALA A 131 -6.85 -13.98 22.58
CA ALA A 131 -8.28 -14.16 22.36
C ALA A 131 -8.66 -15.64 22.36
N ALA A 132 -7.89 -16.50 21.68
CA ALA A 132 -8.12 -17.94 21.71
C ALA A 132 -8.01 -18.54 23.12
N ILE A 133 -7.03 -18.10 23.92
CA ILE A 133 -6.87 -18.51 25.33
C ILE A 133 -8.08 -18.06 26.16
N GLY A 134 -8.54 -16.82 25.97
CA GLY A 134 -9.67 -16.25 26.70
C GLY A 134 -11.00 -16.91 26.36
N LEU A 135 -11.25 -17.15 25.08
CA LEU A 135 -12.41 -17.88 24.60
C LEU A 135 -12.40 -19.32 25.14
N THR A 136 -11.25 -20.00 25.11
CA THR A 136 -11.11 -21.37 25.65
C THR A 136 -11.47 -21.42 27.13
N TYR A 137 -11.09 -20.42 27.92
CA TYR A 137 -11.46 -20.35 29.33
C TYR A 137 -12.98 -20.24 29.54
N LEU A 138 -13.66 -19.43 28.74
CA LEU A 138 -15.11 -19.28 28.82
C LEU A 138 -15.85 -20.56 28.38
N LEU A 139 -15.40 -21.18 27.29
CA LEU A 139 -15.97 -22.43 26.77
C LEU A 139 -15.84 -23.59 27.77
N LYS A 140 -14.76 -23.65 28.55
CA LYS A 140 -14.53 -24.68 29.57
C LYS A 140 -15.47 -24.56 30.79
N ARG A 141 -16.21 -23.46 30.96
CA ARG A 141 -17.19 -23.32 32.06
C ARG A 141 -18.43 -24.19 31.87
N SER A 142 -18.80 -24.50 30.62
CA SER A 142 -19.91 -25.39 30.32
C SER A 142 -19.42 -26.82 30.12
N LYS A 143 -19.94 -27.77 30.90
CA LYS A 143 -19.72 -29.21 30.67
C LYS A 143 -20.59 -29.76 29.53
N ASN A 144 -21.62 -29.03 29.10
CA ASN A 144 -22.54 -29.46 28.04
C ASN A 144 -21.99 -29.09 26.66
N ILE A 145 -21.73 -30.12 25.84
CA ILE A 145 -21.18 -29.98 24.48
C ILE A 145 -22.06 -29.15 23.56
N ARG A 146 -23.39 -29.27 23.62
CA ARG A 146 -24.31 -28.50 22.77
C ARG A 146 -24.22 -27.01 23.08
N LYS A 147 -24.24 -26.64 24.36
CA LYS A 147 -24.06 -25.23 24.78
C LYS A 147 -22.71 -24.66 24.33
N ARG A 148 -21.65 -25.47 24.37
CA ARG A 148 -20.32 -25.08 23.92
C ARG A 148 -20.29 -24.82 22.41
N LEU A 149 -20.87 -25.72 21.61
CA LEU A 149 -20.97 -25.56 20.16
C LEU A 149 -21.78 -24.31 19.78
N ILE A 150 -22.94 -24.10 20.42
CA ILE A 150 -23.76 -22.90 20.20
C ILE A 150 -22.96 -21.63 20.49
N LEU A 151 -22.27 -21.57 21.63
CA LEU A 151 -21.45 -20.41 21.98
C LEU A 151 -20.29 -20.20 20.99
N MET A 152 -19.65 -21.27 20.52
CA MET A 152 -18.62 -21.17 19.48
C MET A 152 -19.21 -20.60 18.18
N THR A 153 -20.35 -21.10 17.71
CA THR A 153 -21.02 -20.58 16.51
C THR A 153 -21.36 -19.10 16.67
N ILE A 154 -21.96 -18.70 17.79
CA ILE A 154 -22.31 -17.30 18.05
C ILE A 154 -21.07 -16.41 18.01
N VAL A 155 -19.99 -16.81 18.71
CA VAL A 155 -18.75 -16.03 18.74
C VAL A 155 -18.10 -15.96 17.36
N SER A 156 -18.02 -17.08 16.63
CA SER A 156 -17.47 -17.11 15.28
C SER A 156 -18.28 -16.24 14.33
N THR A 157 -19.62 -16.34 14.34
CA THR A 157 -20.48 -15.48 13.52
C THR A 157 -20.31 -14.01 13.88
N PHE A 158 -20.26 -13.67 15.17
CA PHE A 158 -20.03 -12.29 15.60
C PHE A 158 -18.69 -11.75 15.09
N LEU A 159 -17.59 -12.48 15.26
CA LEU A 159 -16.27 -12.05 14.79
C LEU A 159 -16.20 -11.92 13.26
N VAL A 160 -16.84 -12.84 12.53
CA VAL A 160 -16.92 -12.77 11.06
C VAL A 160 -17.69 -11.52 10.63
N LEU A 161 -18.83 -11.23 11.26
CA LEU A 161 -19.63 -10.05 10.93
C LEU A 161 -18.93 -8.73 11.32
N GLU A 162 -18.25 -8.71 12.46
CA GLU A 162 -17.49 -7.55 12.94
C GLU A 162 -16.34 -7.19 11.99
N LEU A 163 -15.62 -8.20 11.49
CA LEU A 163 -14.46 -8.03 10.62
C LEU A 163 -14.80 -8.17 9.13
N ALA A 164 -16.07 -8.32 8.77
CA ALA A 164 -16.49 -8.46 7.38
C ALA A 164 -16.15 -7.22 6.58
N ALA A 165 -15.70 -7.42 5.35
CA ALA A 165 -15.51 -6.40 4.32
C ALA A 165 -16.54 -6.59 3.20
N PHE A 166 -17.83 -6.52 3.56
CA PHE A 166 -18.96 -6.68 2.64
C PHE A 166 -19.70 -5.34 2.40
N PRO A 167 -20.02 -4.98 1.15
CA PRO A 167 -19.60 -5.63 -0.09
C PRO A 167 -18.08 -5.45 -0.31
N PHE A 168 -17.43 -6.47 -0.86
CA PHE A 168 -16.04 -6.34 -1.26
C PHE A 168 -16.01 -5.59 -2.58
N THR A 169 -15.51 -4.35 -2.57
CA THR A 169 -15.41 -3.53 -3.78
C THR A 169 -14.41 -4.16 -4.74
N VAL A 170 -14.90 -4.70 -5.85
CA VAL A 170 -14.06 -5.17 -6.96
C VAL A 170 -13.96 -4.03 -7.97
N THR A 171 -12.75 -3.54 -8.19
CA THR A 171 -12.49 -2.52 -9.23
C THR A 171 -12.29 -3.22 -10.56
N HIS A 172 -13.12 -2.90 -11.54
CA HIS A 172 -12.89 -3.31 -12.93
C HIS A 172 -11.95 -2.28 -13.58
N TYR A 173 -10.83 -2.74 -14.11
CA TYR A 173 -9.92 -1.89 -14.90
C TYR A 173 -10.21 -2.11 -16.39
N PRO A 174 -10.85 -1.14 -17.08
CA PRO A 174 -11.00 -1.23 -18.53
C PRO A 174 -9.60 -1.19 -19.17
N VAL A 175 -9.41 -2.00 -20.21
CA VAL A 175 -8.14 -2.12 -20.94
C VAL A 175 -8.39 -1.63 -22.36
N SER A 176 -7.55 -0.70 -22.83
CA SER A 176 -7.57 -0.22 -24.21
C SER A 176 -7.32 -1.38 -25.20
N SER A 177 -8.02 -1.37 -26.34
CA SER A 177 -7.76 -2.32 -27.43
C SER A 177 -6.32 -2.28 -27.92
N PHE A 178 -5.67 -1.10 -27.83
CA PHE A 178 -4.26 -0.93 -28.18
C PHE A 178 -3.35 -1.96 -27.53
N TYR A 179 -3.52 -2.26 -26.23
CA TYR A 179 -2.66 -3.23 -25.54
C TYR A 179 -2.78 -4.65 -26.10
N TYR A 180 -3.97 -5.05 -26.57
CA TYR A 180 -4.17 -6.35 -27.20
C TYR A 180 -3.58 -6.42 -28.61
N ASP A 181 -3.56 -5.31 -29.34
CA ASP A 181 -2.92 -5.24 -30.65
C ASP A 181 -1.40 -5.16 -30.52
N LEU A 182 -0.90 -4.41 -29.54
CA LEU A 182 0.51 -4.36 -29.16
C LEU A 182 1.06 -5.74 -28.77
N ALA A 183 0.24 -6.59 -28.14
CA ALA A 183 0.60 -7.98 -27.80
C ALA A 183 0.91 -8.84 -29.04
N LYS A 184 0.25 -8.56 -30.17
CA LYS A 184 0.39 -9.32 -31.42
C LYS A 184 1.55 -8.79 -32.28
N GLU A 185 2.03 -7.60 -31.97
CA GLU A 185 3.03 -6.93 -32.78
C GLU A 185 4.39 -7.64 -32.66
N PRO A 186 5.02 -8.06 -33.76
CA PRO A 186 6.34 -8.67 -33.71
C PRO A 186 7.42 -7.62 -33.40
N GLY A 187 8.53 -8.06 -32.80
CA GLY A 187 9.68 -7.20 -32.51
C GLY A 187 9.98 -7.11 -31.02
N ASP A 188 11.27 -6.86 -30.72
CA ASP A 188 11.79 -6.65 -29.38
C ASP A 188 12.05 -5.16 -29.18
N PHE A 189 11.11 -4.47 -28.53
CA PHE A 189 11.16 -3.04 -28.29
C PHE A 189 10.53 -2.71 -26.93
N ALA A 190 10.83 -1.51 -26.44
CA ALA A 190 10.30 -0.97 -25.20
C ALA A 190 9.15 0.02 -25.45
N ILE A 191 8.33 0.23 -24.42
CA ILE A 191 7.34 1.30 -24.37
C ILE A 191 7.53 2.15 -23.11
N ILE A 192 7.04 3.38 -23.16
CA ILE A 192 6.85 4.25 -22.00
C ILE A 192 5.36 4.35 -21.76
N ASP A 193 4.89 3.95 -20.58
CA ASP A 193 3.47 3.89 -20.27
C ASP A 193 3.15 4.79 -19.07
N LEU A 194 2.55 5.95 -19.38
CA LEU A 194 2.31 7.05 -18.45
C LEU A 194 0.85 7.05 -17.98
N HIS A 195 0.65 6.69 -16.72
CA HIS A 195 -0.64 6.67 -16.04
C HIS A 195 -0.51 7.36 -14.68
N GLU A 196 -1.59 8.01 -14.21
CA GLU A 196 -1.64 8.60 -12.87
C GLU A 196 -1.41 7.52 -11.80
N ASN A 197 -2.03 6.35 -11.99
CA ASN A 197 -1.80 5.19 -11.16
C ASN A 197 -0.64 4.35 -11.71
N TYR A 198 0.52 4.48 -11.07
CA TYR A 198 1.76 3.76 -11.40
C TYR A 198 1.67 2.22 -11.39
N THR A 199 0.58 1.63 -10.87
CA THR A 199 0.37 0.17 -10.91
C THR A 199 -0.38 -0.31 -12.15
N LYS A 200 -1.11 0.57 -12.86
CA LYS A 200 -1.85 0.22 -14.09
C LYS A 200 -0.91 -0.31 -15.19
N PRO A 201 0.24 0.35 -15.49
CA PRO A 201 1.17 -0.17 -16.49
C PRO A 201 1.67 -1.59 -16.19
N LEU A 202 1.88 -1.94 -14.91
CA LEU A 202 2.27 -3.31 -14.54
C LEU A 202 1.21 -4.34 -14.89
N TYR A 203 -0.07 -3.98 -14.72
CA TYR A 203 -1.19 -4.86 -15.11
C TYR A 203 -1.26 -4.99 -16.62
N PHE A 204 -1.17 -3.88 -17.37
CA PHE A 204 -1.20 -3.92 -18.83
C PHE A 204 0.02 -4.65 -19.42
N GLN A 205 1.18 -4.61 -18.76
CA GLN A 205 2.35 -5.40 -19.15
C GLN A 205 2.09 -6.90 -19.19
N THR A 206 1.19 -7.41 -18.35
CA THR A 206 0.78 -8.84 -18.39
C THR A 206 -0.02 -9.19 -19.65
N ILE A 207 -0.55 -8.19 -20.35
CA ILE A 207 -1.35 -8.32 -21.57
C ILE A 207 -0.45 -8.17 -22.81
N HIS A 208 0.29 -7.06 -22.91
CA HIS A 208 1.08 -6.76 -24.10
C HIS A 208 2.48 -7.39 -24.11
N GLY A 209 3.03 -7.75 -22.95
CA GLY A 209 4.30 -8.49 -22.83
C GLY A 209 5.57 -7.74 -23.29
N LYS A 210 5.47 -6.45 -23.62
CA LYS A 210 6.61 -5.62 -24.08
C LYS A 210 7.47 -5.14 -22.91
N LYS A 211 8.73 -4.83 -23.20
CA LYS A 211 9.63 -4.18 -22.24
C LYS A 211 9.09 -2.79 -21.90
N MET A 212 9.30 -2.35 -20.67
CA MET A 212 8.95 -0.99 -20.25
C MET A 212 10.19 -0.26 -19.76
N VAL A 213 10.33 1.01 -20.13
CA VAL A 213 11.45 1.87 -19.71
C VAL A 213 11.35 2.25 -18.24
N ASP A 214 10.17 2.73 -17.82
CA ASP A 214 9.82 2.92 -16.42
C ASP A 214 8.74 1.92 -16.04
N GLY A 215 8.66 1.60 -14.75
CA GLY A 215 7.71 0.65 -14.20
C GLY A 215 7.80 0.67 -12.69
N TYR A 216 6.67 0.45 -12.03
CA TYR A 216 6.68 0.36 -10.58
C TYR A 216 7.37 -0.93 -10.14
N ILE A 217 8.49 -0.78 -9.42
CA ILE A 217 9.16 -1.87 -8.74
C ILE A 217 9.28 -1.53 -7.26
N SER A 218 9.29 -2.55 -6.40
CA SER A 218 9.31 -2.32 -4.95
C SER A 218 10.52 -1.51 -4.48
N ARG A 219 11.66 -1.63 -5.18
CA ARG A 219 12.89 -0.89 -4.89
C ARG A 219 13.65 -0.61 -6.19
N LYS A 220 13.81 0.66 -6.54
CA LYS A 220 14.71 1.08 -7.63
C LYS A 220 16.15 1.07 -7.14
N THR A 221 17.05 0.56 -7.97
CA THR A 221 18.49 0.62 -7.69
C THR A 221 18.99 2.06 -7.88
N THR A 222 20.10 2.43 -7.22
CA THR A 222 20.70 3.76 -7.42
C THR A 222 21.02 4.02 -8.89
N MET A 223 21.48 3.00 -9.61
CA MET A 223 21.77 3.10 -11.04
C MET A 223 20.51 3.33 -11.88
N SER A 224 19.44 2.57 -11.64
CA SER A 224 18.18 2.75 -12.37
C SER A 224 17.57 4.13 -12.09
N GLN A 225 17.62 4.61 -10.84
CA GLN A 225 17.13 5.94 -10.51
C GLN A 225 17.98 7.04 -11.15
N ALA A 226 19.31 6.92 -11.10
CA ALA A 226 20.21 7.88 -11.74
C ALA A 226 19.98 7.92 -13.26
N PHE A 227 19.78 6.77 -13.90
CA PHE A 227 19.43 6.70 -15.31
C PHE A 227 18.11 7.44 -15.62
N LEU A 228 17.02 7.15 -14.88
CA LEU A 228 15.73 7.81 -15.12
C LEU A 228 15.78 9.33 -14.90
N ASN A 229 16.55 9.80 -13.93
CA ASN A 229 16.68 11.23 -13.62
C ASN A 229 17.63 11.96 -14.61
N ALA A 230 18.70 11.30 -15.03
CA ALA A 230 19.72 11.91 -15.89
C ALA A 230 19.32 11.91 -17.37
N THR A 231 18.40 11.03 -17.79
CA THR A 231 17.90 10.98 -19.17
C THR A 231 16.80 12.05 -19.36
N PRO A 232 17.05 13.16 -20.08
CA PRO A 232 16.21 14.35 -20.03
C PRO A 232 14.75 14.11 -20.45
N VAL A 233 14.54 13.34 -21.54
CA VAL A 233 13.20 13.01 -22.05
C VAL A 233 12.40 12.19 -21.04
N ILE A 234 13.03 11.18 -20.44
CA ILE A 234 12.39 10.30 -19.47
C ILE A 234 12.05 11.06 -18.18
N ALA A 235 12.95 11.94 -17.74
CA ALA A 235 12.74 12.76 -16.56
C ALA A 235 11.57 13.75 -16.74
N GLU A 236 11.43 14.34 -17.94
CA GLU A 236 10.29 15.20 -18.29
C GLU A 236 8.98 14.39 -18.37
N LEU A 237 8.96 13.31 -19.16
CA LEU A 237 7.78 12.45 -19.35
C LEU A 237 7.25 11.86 -18.03
N THR A 238 8.14 11.54 -17.08
CA THR A 238 7.77 10.95 -15.79
C THR A 238 7.56 11.99 -14.68
N GLY A 239 7.69 13.29 -14.98
CA GLY A 239 7.54 14.38 -14.00
C GLY A 239 8.61 14.40 -12.90
N LYS A 240 9.77 13.79 -13.14
CA LYS A 240 10.88 13.63 -12.19
C LYS A 240 12.10 14.49 -12.54
N LYS A 241 11.91 15.48 -13.39
CA LYS A 241 12.95 16.40 -13.83
C LYS A 241 13.66 17.07 -12.65
N GLU A 242 14.97 16.86 -12.57
CA GLU A 242 15.82 17.68 -11.71
C GLU A 242 15.97 19.08 -12.33
N ILE A 243 15.90 20.12 -11.50
CA ILE A 243 15.89 21.54 -11.94
C ILE A 243 17.06 21.88 -12.87
N THR A 244 18.16 21.15 -12.77
CA THR A 244 19.40 21.34 -13.54
C THR A 244 19.40 20.73 -14.94
N VAL A 245 18.41 19.91 -15.31
CA VAL A 245 18.34 19.24 -16.62
C VAL A 245 17.48 20.08 -17.57
N SER A 246 18.07 20.60 -18.65
CA SER A 246 17.33 21.31 -19.69
C SER A 246 16.42 20.35 -20.46
N THR A 247 15.20 20.79 -20.79
CA THR A 247 14.33 20.03 -21.70
C THR A 247 15.02 19.92 -23.05
N PRO A 248 15.21 18.70 -23.59
CA PRO A 248 15.80 18.53 -24.91
C PRO A 248 14.85 19.07 -25.98
N ASP A 249 15.40 19.47 -27.13
CA ASP A 249 14.55 19.73 -28.30
C ASP A 249 13.91 18.43 -28.81
N ALA A 250 12.88 18.55 -29.65
CA ALA A 250 12.13 17.42 -30.17
C ALA A 250 13.00 16.40 -30.92
N PHE A 251 14.03 16.87 -31.63
CA PHE A 251 14.92 16.00 -32.42
C PHE A 251 15.77 15.12 -31.50
N ILE A 252 16.46 15.74 -30.54
CA ILE A 252 17.28 15.05 -29.54
C ILE A 252 16.40 14.11 -28.71
N ALA A 253 15.17 14.54 -28.39
CA ALA A 253 14.26 13.71 -27.62
C ALA A 253 13.91 12.40 -28.33
N GLN A 254 13.57 12.48 -29.62
CA GLN A 254 13.28 11.30 -30.43
C GLN A 254 14.51 10.43 -30.65
N GLU A 255 15.70 11.02 -30.81
CA GLU A 255 16.95 10.27 -30.94
C GLU A 255 17.25 9.45 -29.69
N ILE A 256 17.10 10.05 -28.50
CA ILE A 256 17.26 9.34 -27.21
C ILE A 256 16.27 8.18 -27.08
N LEU A 257 15.01 8.38 -27.47
CA LEU A 257 13.99 7.33 -27.42
C LEU A 257 14.30 6.19 -28.39
N ARG A 258 14.79 6.50 -29.60
CA ARG A 258 15.24 5.51 -30.59
C ARG A 258 16.43 4.70 -30.09
N ASP A 259 17.43 5.35 -29.51
CA ASP A 259 18.62 4.69 -28.93
C ASP A 259 18.27 3.71 -27.80
N MET A 260 17.13 3.92 -27.15
CA MET A 260 16.59 3.05 -26.10
C MET A 260 15.64 1.96 -26.62
N ASP A 261 15.51 1.81 -27.94
CA ASP A 261 14.54 0.94 -28.61
C ASP A 261 13.09 1.19 -28.15
N VAL A 262 12.75 2.44 -27.81
CA VAL A 262 11.38 2.82 -27.44
C VAL A 262 10.57 3.05 -28.70
N LYS A 263 9.49 2.28 -28.86
CA LYS A 263 8.60 2.43 -30.03
C LYS A 263 7.37 3.29 -29.74
N TYR A 264 6.79 3.15 -28.56
CA TYR A 264 5.55 3.82 -28.19
C TYR A 264 5.66 4.55 -26.85
N VAL A 265 5.08 5.75 -26.82
CA VAL A 265 4.74 6.49 -25.59
C VAL A 265 3.23 6.47 -25.44
N VAL A 266 2.74 5.82 -24.41
CA VAL A 266 1.31 5.72 -24.07
C VAL A 266 1.02 6.71 -22.95
N LEU A 267 -0.04 7.50 -23.12
CA LEU A 267 -0.48 8.50 -22.16
C LEU A 267 -1.95 8.25 -21.76
N GLU A 268 -2.22 8.15 -20.47
CA GLU A 268 -3.59 8.07 -19.94
C GLU A 268 -4.39 9.31 -20.31
N ASN A 269 -5.61 9.10 -20.80
CA ASN A 269 -6.52 10.19 -21.13
C ASN A 269 -6.83 11.05 -19.89
N GLY A 270 -6.74 12.37 -20.02
CA GLY A 270 -6.86 13.32 -18.91
C GLY A 270 -5.53 13.84 -18.37
N MET A 271 -4.41 13.21 -18.71
CA MET A 271 -3.08 13.79 -18.50
C MET A 271 -2.78 14.86 -19.55
N ASP A 272 -1.81 15.73 -19.26
CA ASP A 272 -1.40 16.80 -20.15
C ASP A 272 -0.64 16.26 -21.38
N ALA A 273 -1.28 16.34 -22.56
CA ALA A 273 -0.68 15.92 -23.83
C ALA A 273 0.56 16.76 -24.20
N GLU A 274 0.67 18.00 -23.72
CA GLU A 274 1.79 18.89 -24.05
C GLU A 274 3.13 18.28 -23.64
N ILE A 275 3.14 17.45 -22.58
CA ILE A 275 4.32 16.73 -22.09
C ILE A 275 4.91 15.78 -23.15
N VAL A 276 4.06 15.24 -24.04
CA VAL A 276 4.49 14.30 -25.10
C VAL A 276 4.60 15.02 -26.45
N GLU A 277 3.68 15.93 -26.75
CA GLU A 277 3.60 16.64 -28.03
C GLU A 277 4.76 17.62 -28.24
N THR A 278 5.33 18.18 -27.17
CA THR A 278 6.53 19.03 -27.23
C THR A 278 7.76 18.30 -27.78
N PHE A 279 7.79 16.97 -27.73
CA PHE A 279 8.84 16.14 -28.33
C PHE A 279 8.57 15.78 -29.79
N GLY A 280 7.54 16.35 -30.42
CA GLY A 280 7.22 16.14 -31.83
C GLY A 280 6.79 14.72 -32.16
N LEU A 281 6.37 13.94 -31.16
CA LEU A 281 5.92 12.56 -31.34
C LEU A 281 4.56 12.53 -32.02
N LYS A 282 4.39 11.62 -32.97
CA LYS A 282 3.16 11.54 -33.77
C LYS A 282 2.15 10.64 -33.07
N ARG A 283 0.94 11.16 -32.84
CA ARG A 283 -0.18 10.36 -32.33
C ARG A 283 -0.64 9.36 -33.41
N VAL A 284 -0.63 8.07 -33.07
CA VAL A 284 -0.98 6.97 -33.99
C VAL A 284 -2.23 6.21 -33.57
N TYR A 285 -2.62 6.30 -32.30
CA TYR A 285 -3.83 5.70 -31.78
C TYR A 285 -4.41 6.57 -30.66
N GLU A 286 -5.74 6.58 -30.58
CA GLU A 286 -6.51 7.29 -29.55
C GLU A 286 -7.82 6.54 -29.28
N ASP A 287 -8.12 6.33 -28.00
CA ASP A 287 -9.44 5.90 -27.54
C ASP A 287 -9.83 6.64 -26.25
N GLU A 288 -10.94 6.21 -25.63
CA GLU A 288 -11.45 6.82 -24.40
C GLU A 288 -10.49 6.71 -23.20
N LEU A 289 -9.52 5.78 -23.24
CA LEU A 289 -8.63 5.45 -22.13
C LEU A 289 -7.21 6.00 -22.33
N VAL A 290 -6.68 5.96 -23.55
CA VAL A 290 -5.28 6.29 -23.83
C VAL A 290 -5.07 7.01 -25.16
N TRP A 291 -4.02 7.83 -25.20
CA TRP A 291 -3.39 8.32 -26.41
C TRP A 291 -2.04 7.63 -26.59
N VAL A 292 -1.74 7.22 -27.83
CA VAL A 292 -0.49 6.53 -28.15
C VAL A 292 0.26 7.32 -29.21
N TYR A 293 1.52 7.57 -28.91
CA TYR A 293 2.45 8.28 -29.77
C TYR A 293 3.55 7.33 -30.22
N GLU A 294 3.84 7.33 -31.52
CA GLU A 294 4.93 6.54 -32.11
C GLU A 294 6.21 7.36 -32.15
N VAL A 295 7.32 6.69 -31.84
CA VAL A 295 8.67 7.20 -32.01
C VAL A 295 9.12 6.77 -33.42
N ASP A 296 9.03 7.71 -34.38
CA ASP A 296 9.62 7.57 -35.72
C ASP A 296 11.15 7.54 -35.63
#